data_AF-A0A3C0L3S3-F1
#
_entry.id   AF-A0A3C0L3S3-F1
#
_cell.length_a   1.000
_cell.length_b   1.000
_cell.length_c   1.000
_cell.angle_alpha   90.00
_cell.angle_beta   90.00
_cell.angle_gamma   90.00
#
_symmetry.space_group_name_H-M   'P 1'
#
loop_
_entity.id
_entity.type
_entity.pdbx_description
1 polymer ?
#
loop_
_entity_poly.entity_id
_entity_poly.type
_entity_poly.pdbx_seq_one_letter_code
_entity_poly.pdbx_strand_id
1 'polypeptide(L)'
;MKFQSIAAVILGLLGSGCSTLVSKVFPLDDLPVPSGPHAVGTQYFEWVDGARQEPFTEDPKDKRRLAGQIWYPAGVSDDSLRQPYLDYPERRLDMISYQSGLPRFMVAHMQRVQTNSMLNAPLLPHSQKRPLVLFSHGLSGMKNQNTIQAELLASHGITVISVDHAYDAYLTIFADGTVADYRSSDTENR
;
A
#
# COMPACT_ATOMS: atom_id res chain seq x y z
N MET A 1 13.75 -25.77 -39.10
CA MET A 1 13.55 -26.06 -37.66
C MET A 1 14.53 -25.35 -36.71
N LYS A 2 15.52 -24.54 -37.14
CA LYS A 2 16.49 -23.91 -36.21
C LYS A 2 16.21 -22.43 -35.90
N PHE A 3 15.63 -21.67 -36.81
CA PHE A 3 15.35 -20.23 -36.59
C PHE A 3 14.21 -19.96 -35.61
N GLN A 4 13.14 -20.77 -35.64
CA GLN A 4 12.02 -20.61 -34.70
C GLN A 4 12.43 -20.92 -33.25
N SER A 5 13.34 -21.87 -33.03
CA SER A 5 13.87 -22.20 -31.71
C SER A 5 14.82 -21.12 -31.17
N ILE A 6 15.64 -20.51 -32.03
CA ILE A 6 16.52 -19.38 -31.65
C ILE A 6 15.68 -18.14 -31.34
N ALA A 7 14.66 -17.85 -32.17
CA ALA A 7 13.72 -16.76 -31.93
C ALA A 7 12.94 -16.98 -30.63
N ALA A 8 12.48 -18.20 -30.34
CA ALA A 8 11.78 -18.53 -29.09
C ALA A 8 12.67 -18.41 -27.85
N VAL A 9 13.96 -18.77 -27.94
CA VAL A 9 14.93 -18.62 -26.83
C VAL A 9 15.29 -17.15 -26.60
N ILE A 10 15.51 -16.38 -27.66
CA ILE A 10 15.77 -14.94 -27.57
C ILE A 10 14.53 -14.20 -27.04
N LEU A 11 13.33 -14.56 -27.49
CA LEU A 11 12.06 -13.99 -27.00
C LEU A 11 11.77 -14.41 -25.55
N GLY A 12 12.14 -15.64 -25.16
CA GLY A 12 12.07 -16.11 -23.78
C GLY A 12 13.04 -15.42 -22.83
N LEU A 13 14.26 -15.12 -23.30
CA LEU A 13 15.27 -14.33 -22.57
C LEU A 13 14.90 -12.84 -22.50
N LEU A 14 14.33 -12.27 -23.55
CA LEU A 14 13.86 -10.87 -23.54
C LEU A 14 12.60 -10.68 -22.69
N GLY A 15 11.67 -11.64 -22.70
CA GLY A 15 10.43 -11.58 -21.92
C GLY A 15 10.60 -11.85 -20.42
N SER A 16 11.51 -12.76 -20.05
CA SER A 16 11.72 -13.17 -18.64
C SER A 16 12.97 -12.54 -18.01
N GLY A 17 13.95 -12.16 -18.84
CA GLY A 17 15.25 -11.66 -18.40
C GLY A 17 15.23 -10.21 -17.94
N CYS A 18 14.46 -9.33 -18.58
CA CYS A 18 14.51 -7.90 -18.22
C CYS A 18 13.99 -7.62 -16.81
N SER A 19 12.88 -8.24 -16.38
CA SER A 19 12.38 -8.05 -15.00
C SER A 19 13.30 -8.67 -13.94
N THR A 20 13.85 -9.86 -14.21
CA THR A 20 14.76 -10.56 -13.29
C THR A 20 16.14 -9.90 -13.20
N LEU A 21 16.60 -9.25 -14.28
CA LEU A 21 17.80 -8.41 -14.27
C LEU A 21 17.55 -7.11 -13.52
N VAL A 22 16.41 -6.44 -13.73
CA VAL A 22 16.06 -5.20 -13.02
C VAL A 22 15.99 -5.44 -11.50
N SER A 23 15.32 -6.51 -11.04
CA SER A 23 15.26 -6.82 -9.61
C SER A 23 16.62 -7.21 -8.99
N LYS A 24 17.62 -7.57 -9.81
CA LYS A 24 18.99 -7.85 -9.35
C LYS A 24 19.88 -6.61 -9.33
N VAL A 25 19.62 -5.66 -10.22
CA VAL A 25 20.39 -4.41 -10.32
C VAL A 25 19.82 -3.33 -9.38
N PHE A 26 18.51 -3.32 -9.19
CA PHE A 26 17.77 -2.48 -8.25
C PHE A 26 16.91 -3.37 -7.34
N PRO A 27 17.52 -4.13 -6.41
CA PRO A 27 16.77 -4.94 -5.46
C PRO A 27 15.94 -4.04 -4.55
N LEU A 28 14.67 -4.42 -4.35
CA LEU A 28 13.86 -3.90 -3.27
C LEU A 28 13.89 -4.90 -2.13
N ASP A 29 14.51 -4.50 -1.04
CA ASP A 29 14.54 -5.28 0.19
C ASP A 29 13.20 -5.14 0.93
N ASP A 30 12.95 -6.10 1.83
CA ASP A 30 11.87 -5.98 2.81
C ASP A 30 12.09 -4.76 3.71
N LEU A 31 11.00 -4.26 4.31
CA LEU A 31 11.09 -3.09 5.18
C LEU A 31 12.01 -3.37 6.38
N PRO A 32 12.82 -2.38 6.81
CA PRO A 32 13.75 -2.55 7.93
C PRO A 32 12.99 -2.90 9.20
N VAL A 33 13.51 -3.87 9.96
CA VAL A 33 12.93 -4.29 11.24
C VAL A 33 12.87 -3.07 12.18
N PRO A 34 11.69 -2.73 12.73
CA PRO A 34 11.56 -1.59 13.63
C PRO A 34 12.31 -1.85 14.95
N SER A 35 12.93 -0.81 15.51
CA SER A 35 13.83 -0.94 16.67
C SER A 35 13.14 -1.07 18.03
N GLY A 36 11.81 -0.92 18.09
CA GLY A 36 11.07 -0.90 19.34
C GLY A 36 10.85 -2.30 19.93
N PRO A 37 10.46 -2.38 21.22
CA PRO A 37 10.30 -3.64 21.94
C PRO A 37 9.04 -4.42 21.58
N HIS A 38 8.08 -3.80 20.87
CA HIS A 38 6.80 -4.42 20.56
C HIS A 38 6.75 -4.90 19.12
N ALA A 39 6.10 -6.06 18.93
CA ALA A 39 5.68 -6.49 17.61
C ALA A 39 4.64 -5.51 17.04
N VAL A 40 4.48 -5.47 15.72
CA VAL A 40 3.56 -4.52 15.06
C VAL A 40 2.37 -5.27 14.49
N GLY A 41 1.17 -4.92 14.99
CA GLY A 41 -0.09 -5.34 14.40
C GLY A 41 -0.62 -4.27 13.45
N THR A 42 -1.48 -4.69 12.52
CA THR A 42 -2.05 -3.78 11.53
C THR A 42 -3.44 -4.21 11.09
N GLN A 43 -4.29 -3.25 10.73
CA GLN A 43 -5.64 -3.48 10.26
C GLN A 43 -6.03 -2.46 9.20
N TYR A 44 -6.80 -2.91 8.20
CA TYR A 44 -7.49 -2.02 7.28
C TYR A 44 -8.86 -1.66 7.84
N PHE A 45 -9.32 -0.45 7.56
CA PHE A 45 -10.67 -0.02 7.90
C PHE A 45 -11.27 0.81 6.77
N GLU A 46 -12.59 0.89 6.77
CA GLU A 46 -13.34 1.79 5.92
C GLU A 46 -14.46 2.42 6.75
N TRP A 47 -14.55 3.75 6.69
CA TRP A 47 -15.65 4.51 7.30
C TRP A 47 -16.33 5.39 6.27
N VAL A 48 -17.58 5.76 6.56
CA VAL A 48 -18.34 6.73 5.75
C VAL A 48 -18.68 7.92 6.63
N ASP A 49 -18.25 9.10 6.21
CA ASP A 49 -18.62 10.37 6.84
C ASP A 49 -19.96 10.86 6.27
N GLY A 50 -21.05 10.54 6.98
CA GLY A 50 -22.41 10.92 6.56
C GLY A 50 -22.66 12.44 6.50
N ALA A 51 -21.83 13.24 7.17
CA ALA A 51 -21.97 14.69 7.21
C ALA A 51 -21.39 15.40 5.98
N ARG A 52 -20.51 14.73 5.20
CA ARG A 52 -19.86 15.32 4.02
C ARG A 52 -20.26 14.59 2.73
N GLN A 53 -20.55 15.37 1.69
CA GLN A 53 -20.65 14.85 0.32
C GLN A 53 -19.24 14.55 -0.23
N GLU A 54 -19.17 13.70 -1.26
CA GLU A 54 -17.94 13.45 -2.00
C GLU A 54 -17.80 14.49 -3.14
N PRO A 55 -16.87 15.47 -3.02
CA PRO A 55 -16.76 16.57 -3.99
C PRO A 55 -16.29 16.14 -5.39
N PHE A 56 -15.70 14.95 -5.54
CA PHE A 56 -15.18 14.45 -6.83
C PHE A 56 -16.19 13.63 -7.64
N THR A 57 -17.44 13.54 -7.20
CA THR A 57 -18.50 12.82 -7.91
C THR A 57 -19.71 13.70 -8.15
N GLU A 58 -20.48 13.38 -9.19
CA GLU A 58 -21.72 14.11 -9.51
C GLU A 58 -22.92 13.61 -8.70
N ASP A 59 -22.84 12.44 -8.05
CA ASP A 59 -23.95 11.90 -7.28
C ASP A 59 -24.12 12.67 -5.95
N PRO A 60 -25.20 13.46 -5.77
CA PRO A 60 -25.41 14.22 -4.54
C PRO A 60 -25.64 13.34 -3.30
N LYS A 61 -25.88 12.04 -3.50
CA LYS A 61 -26.02 11.04 -2.43
C LYS A 61 -24.69 10.42 -2.03
N ASP A 62 -23.63 10.58 -2.83
CA ASP A 62 -22.33 10.03 -2.49
C ASP A 62 -21.74 10.77 -1.28
N LYS A 63 -21.18 10.00 -0.36
CA LYS A 63 -20.68 10.46 0.93
C LYS A 63 -19.21 10.19 1.03
N ARG A 64 -18.50 11.05 1.75
CA ARG A 64 -17.04 10.91 1.87
C ARG A 64 -16.68 9.59 2.54
N ARG A 65 -16.08 8.68 1.78
CA ARG A 65 -15.53 7.41 2.27
C ARG A 65 -14.08 7.62 2.71
N LEU A 66 -13.70 6.96 3.79
CA LEU A 66 -12.37 7.01 4.40
C LEU A 66 -11.86 5.57 4.50
N ALA A 67 -11.12 5.13 3.49
CA ALA A 67 -10.39 3.87 3.54
C ALA A 67 -9.01 4.12 4.18
N GLY A 68 -8.57 3.26 5.08
CA GLY A 68 -7.36 3.50 5.84
C GLY A 68 -6.68 2.25 6.38
N GLN A 69 -5.54 2.47 7.03
CA GLN A 69 -4.74 1.44 7.66
C GLN A 69 -4.26 1.94 9.03
N ILE A 70 -4.25 1.03 9.98
CA ILE A 70 -3.79 1.26 11.36
C ILE A 70 -2.56 0.41 11.60
N TRP A 71 -1.58 0.95 12.32
CA TRP A 71 -0.46 0.22 12.92
C TRP A 71 -0.50 0.40 14.43
N TYR A 72 -0.33 -0.69 15.17
CA TYR A 72 -0.43 -0.68 16.63
C TYR A 72 0.51 -1.70 17.28
N PRO A 73 0.83 -1.54 18.57
CA PRO A 73 1.64 -2.52 19.30
C PRO A 73 0.87 -3.83 19.46
N ALA A 74 1.44 -4.94 19.00
CA ALA A 74 0.88 -6.29 19.10
C ALA A 74 1.59 -7.12 20.18
N GLY A 75 0.83 -8.01 20.81
CA GLY A 75 1.34 -8.87 21.90
C GLY A 75 2.04 -10.15 21.43
N VAL A 76 1.87 -10.50 20.16
CA VAL A 76 2.44 -11.71 19.55
C VAL A 76 2.99 -11.38 18.16
N SER A 77 4.00 -12.13 17.76
CA SER A 77 4.51 -12.14 16.39
C SER A 77 4.22 -13.50 15.78
N ASP A 78 3.44 -13.50 14.71
CA ASP A 78 3.15 -14.66 13.88
C ASP A 78 3.45 -14.28 12.43
N ASP A 79 4.52 -14.87 11.89
CA ASP A 79 5.02 -14.58 10.56
C ASP A 79 4.03 -14.98 9.46
N SER A 80 3.13 -15.94 9.73
CA SER A 80 2.08 -16.34 8.78
C SER A 80 1.04 -15.24 8.54
N LEU A 81 0.97 -14.25 9.43
CA LEU A 81 0.10 -13.08 9.32
C LEU A 81 0.82 -11.87 8.72
N ARG A 82 2.11 -11.98 8.37
CA ARG A 82 2.90 -10.88 7.82
C ARG A 82 2.27 -10.42 6.51
N GLN A 83 2.03 -9.12 6.40
CA GLN A 83 1.45 -8.53 5.20
C GLN A 83 2.55 -8.02 4.24
N PRO A 84 2.31 -8.12 2.92
CA PRO A 84 3.13 -7.43 1.93
C PRO A 84 2.95 -5.91 2.04
N TYR A 85 3.93 -5.15 1.54
CA TYR A 85 3.86 -3.68 1.54
C TYR A 85 2.69 -3.14 0.73
N LEU A 86 2.42 -3.75 -0.44
CA LEU A 86 1.29 -3.37 -1.29
C LEU A 86 0.07 -4.25 -0.98
N ASP A 87 -1.00 -3.63 -0.50
CA ASP A 87 -2.34 -4.24 -0.59
C ASP A 87 -2.78 -4.26 -2.05
N TYR A 88 -3.37 -5.38 -2.49
CA TYR A 88 -3.86 -5.56 -3.87
C TYR A 88 -2.80 -5.21 -4.94
N PRO A 89 -1.63 -5.88 -4.95
CA PRO A 89 -0.49 -5.51 -5.79
C PRO A 89 -0.85 -5.44 -7.27
N GLU A 90 -1.71 -6.34 -7.76
CA GLU A 90 -2.12 -6.34 -9.17
C GLU A 90 -2.73 -5.01 -9.62
N ARG A 91 -3.55 -4.39 -8.76
CA ARG A 91 -4.23 -3.10 -9.00
C ARG A 91 -3.29 -1.92 -8.78
N ARG A 92 -2.39 -2.00 -7.79
CA ARG A 92 -1.47 -0.91 -7.46
C ARG A 92 -0.29 -0.79 -8.42
N LEU A 93 0.17 -1.90 -8.99
CA LEU A 93 1.33 -1.91 -9.88
C LEU A 93 1.09 -1.15 -11.21
N ASP A 94 -0.12 -1.18 -11.76
CA ASP A 94 -0.45 -0.40 -12.97
C ASP A 94 -0.30 1.09 -12.70
N MET A 95 -0.75 1.47 -11.51
CA MET A 95 -0.73 2.84 -11.06
C MET A 95 0.71 3.31 -10.76
N ILE A 96 1.51 2.50 -10.06
CA ILE A 96 2.93 2.79 -9.85
C ILE A 96 3.69 2.89 -11.18
N SER A 97 3.39 1.99 -12.13
CA SER A 97 3.95 1.99 -13.48
C SER A 97 3.65 3.30 -14.21
N TYR A 98 2.39 3.77 -14.15
CA TYR A 98 2.01 5.05 -14.74
C TYR A 98 2.75 6.23 -14.10
N GLN A 99 2.78 6.35 -12.77
CA GLN A 99 3.42 7.51 -12.11
C GLN A 99 4.93 7.58 -12.33
N SER A 100 5.59 6.42 -12.31
CA SER A 100 7.04 6.34 -12.49
C SER A 100 7.47 6.48 -13.95
N GLY A 101 6.53 6.35 -14.91
CA GLY A 101 6.84 6.25 -16.34
C GLY A 101 7.57 4.96 -16.71
N LEU A 102 7.64 3.98 -15.79
CA LEU A 102 8.32 2.72 -16.00
C LEU A 102 7.32 1.66 -16.46
N PRO A 103 7.67 0.80 -17.43
CA PRO A 103 6.86 -0.37 -17.76
C PRO A 103 6.55 -1.24 -16.55
N ARG A 104 5.32 -1.79 -16.47
CA ARG A 104 4.85 -2.63 -15.35
C ARG A 104 5.84 -3.73 -14.96
N PHE A 105 6.48 -4.39 -15.93
CA PHE A 105 7.43 -5.48 -15.65
C PHE A 105 8.68 -5.02 -14.86
N MET A 106 9.06 -3.73 -14.95
CA MET A 106 10.19 -3.17 -14.22
C MET A 106 9.85 -2.97 -12.74
N VAL A 107 8.60 -2.62 -12.42
CA VAL A 107 8.13 -2.38 -11.04
C VAL A 107 7.46 -3.61 -10.41
N ALA A 108 7.20 -4.66 -11.20
CA ALA A 108 6.46 -5.85 -10.75
C ALA A 108 7.08 -6.54 -9.52
N HIS A 109 8.39 -6.41 -9.28
CA HIS A 109 9.04 -7.01 -8.13
C HIS A 109 8.65 -6.33 -6.79
N MET A 110 8.09 -5.12 -6.81
CA MET A 110 7.57 -4.42 -5.62
C MET A 110 6.51 -5.22 -4.86
N GLN A 111 5.75 -6.08 -5.55
CA GLN A 111 4.73 -6.93 -4.92
C GLN A 111 5.30 -7.93 -3.90
N ARG A 112 6.62 -8.17 -3.95
CA ARG A 112 7.30 -9.14 -3.08
C ARG A 112 7.80 -8.53 -1.78
N VAL A 113 7.88 -7.21 -1.70
CA VAL A 113 8.36 -6.48 -0.52
C VAL A 113 7.45 -6.77 0.66
N GLN A 114 8.04 -7.32 1.72
CA GLN A 114 7.34 -7.59 2.97
C GLN A 114 7.49 -6.44 3.96
N THR A 115 6.48 -6.30 4.80
CA THR A 115 6.53 -5.43 5.98
C THR A 115 6.96 -6.23 7.22
N ASN A 116 6.97 -5.57 8.38
CA ASN A 116 7.12 -6.19 9.70
C ASN A 116 5.79 -6.24 10.48
N SER A 117 4.68 -5.95 9.79
CA SER A 117 3.36 -5.83 10.40
C SER A 117 2.53 -7.10 10.18
N MET A 118 1.84 -7.53 11.23
CA MET A 118 0.99 -8.72 11.22
C MET A 118 -0.48 -8.34 11.14
N LEU A 119 -1.12 -8.76 10.05
CA LEU A 119 -2.51 -8.45 9.75
C LEU A 119 -3.44 -9.03 10.81
N ASN A 120 -4.28 -8.17 11.39
CA ASN A 120 -5.23 -8.52 12.45
C ASN A 120 -4.60 -9.18 13.69
N ALA A 121 -3.31 -8.95 13.95
CA ALA A 121 -2.67 -9.49 15.15
C ALA A 121 -3.34 -8.95 16.43
N PRO A 122 -3.46 -9.76 17.50
CA PRO A 122 -4.01 -9.31 18.76
C PRO A 122 -3.28 -8.08 19.31
N LEU A 123 -4.06 -7.04 19.63
CA LEU A 123 -3.56 -5.82 20.26
C LEU A 123 -2.84 -6.16 21.58
N LEU A 124 -1.67 -5.57 21.82
CA LEU A 124 -0.97 -5.67 23.09
C LEU A 124 -1.83 -5.03 24.20
N PRO A 125 -2.27 -5.79 25.22
CA PRO A 125 -3.06 -5.24 26.31
C PRO A 125 -2.32 -4.10 27.03
N HIS A 126 -3.05 -3.06 27.41
CA HIS A 126 -2.49 -1.95 28.17
C HIS A 126 -3.56 -1.31 29.05
N SER A 127 -3.15 -0.82 30.22
CA SER A 127 -4.04 -0.22 31.22
C SER A 127 -4.25 1.28 31.03
N GLN A 128 -3.46 1.93 30.17
CA GLN A 128 -3.49 3.37 29.93
C GLN A 128 -3.84 3.69 28.47
N LYS A 129 -4.28 4.93 28.23
CA LYS A 129 -4.49 5.45 26.88
C LYS A 129 -3.17 5.48 26.12
N ARG A 130 -3.17 5.02 24.87
CA ARG A 130 -2.00 5.07 23.99
C ARG A 130 -1.97 6.40 23.22
N PRO A 131 -0.78 6.97 22.97
CA PRO A 131 -0.64 8.07 22.03
C PRO A 131 -1.08 7.62 20.63
N LEU A 132 -1.68 8.55 19.89
CA LEU A 132 -2.19 8.35 18.54
C LEU A 132 -1.54 9.36 17.60
N VAL A 133 -1.07 8.88 16.45
CA VAL A 133 -0.61 9.69 15.33
C VAL A 133 -1.55 9.48 14.16
N LEU A 134 -2.07 10.57 13.61
CA LEU A 134 -2.79 10.59 12.35
C LEU A 134 -1.83 11.01 11.25
N PHE A 135 -1.60 10.12 10.28
CA PHE A 135 -0.73 10.36 9.14
C PHE A 135 -1.55 10.63 7.88
N SER A 136 -1.32 11.80 7.29
CA SER A 136 -1.89 12.19 6.00
C SER A 136 -0.81 12.11 4.93
N HIS A 137 -1.07 11.35 3.87
CA HIS A 137 -0.16 11.29 2.74
C HIS A 137 -0.14 12.60 1.94
N GLY A 138 0.89 12.77 1.11
CA GLY A 138 0.97 13.87 0.14
C GLY A 138 0.08 13.62 -1.09
N LEU A 139 -0.07 14.61 -1.96
CA LEU A 139 -0.83 14.46 -3.21
C LEU A 139 -0.33 13.24 -4.01
N SER A 140 -1.25 12.43 -4.55
CA SER A 140 -0.94 11.18 -5.26
C SER A 140 -0.21 10.12 -4.41
N GLY A 141 -0.30 10.24 -3.09
CA GLY A 141 0.20 9.26 -2.14
C GLY A 141 -0.76 8.08 -1.94
N MET A 142 -0.45 7.29 -0.91
CA MET A 142 -1.24 6.14 -0.46
C MET A 142 -1.15 6.01 1.07
N LYS A 143 -2.16 5.45 1.71
CA LYS A 143 -2.23 5.26 3.17
C LYS A 143 -1.01 4.54 3.76
N ASN A 144 -0.38 3.64 3.01
CA ASN A 144 0.78 2.84 3.42
C ASN A 144 2.13 3.47 3.04
N GLN A 145 2.18 4.68 2.46
CA GLN A 145 3.44 5.25 1.93
C GLN A 145 4.54 5.49 2.99
N ASN A 146 4.17 5.60 4.27
CA ASN A 146 5.07 5.83 5.40
C ASN A 146 5.11 4.64 6.37
N THR A 147 4.93 3.41 5.85
CA THR A 147 4.88 2.18 6.66
C THR A 147 6.12 2.03 7.56
N ILE A 148 7.33 2.35 7.09
CA ILE A 148 8.56 2.28 7.92
C ILE A 148 8.43 3.12 9.19
N GLN A 149 7.94 4.37 9.07
CA GLN A 149 7.75 5.24 10.23
C GLN A 149 6.57 4.77 11.09
N ALA A 150 5.50 4.28 10.47
CA ALA A 150 4.35 3.75 11.20
C ALA A 150 4.73 2.52 12.05
N GLU A 151 5.51 1.59 11.50
CA GLU A 151 6.04 0.42 12.19
C GLU A 151 6.98 0.82 13.33
N LEU A 152 7.87 1.78 13.10
CA LEU A 152 8.75 2.29 14.15
C LEU A 152 7.94 2.86 15.32
N LEU A 153 6.97 3.72 15.05
CA LEU A 153 6.12 4.31 16.11
C LEU A 153 5.29 3.24 16.84
N ALA A 154 4.69 2.30 16.09
CA ALA A 154 3.94 1.18 16.65
C ALA A 154 4.79 0.27 17.53
N SER A 155 6.01 -0.06 17.12
CA SER A 155 6.93 -0.84 17.94
C SER A 155 7.31 -0.14 19.26
N HIS A 156 7.20 1.18 19.31
CA HIS A 156 7.44 2.02 20.50
C HIS A 156 6.17 2.35 21.31
N GLY A 157 5.04 1.70 21.02
CA GLY A 157 3.83 1.82 21.83
C GLY A 157 2.80 2.82 21.30
N ILE A 158 3.04 3.45 20.15
CA ILE A 158 2.22 4.51 19.55
C ILE A 158 1.28 3.93 18.49
N THR A 159 -0.01 4.24 18.54
CA THR A 159 -0.91 3.85 17.45
C THR A 159 -0.79 4.85 16.30
N VAL A 160 -0.71 4.37 15.07
CA VAL A 160 -0.67 5.21 13.86
C VAL A 160 -1.88 4.86 12.99
N ILE A 161 -2.62 5.87 12.56
CA ILE A 161 -3.73 5.74 11.62
C ILE A 161 -3.36 6.55 10.37
N SER A 162 -3.46 5.93 9.21
CA SER A 162 -3.41 6.63 7.93
C SER A 162 -4.65 6.34 7.09
N VAL A 163 -5.02 7.30 6.24
CA VAL A 163 -6.18 7.23 5.36
C VAL A 163 -5.74 7.52 3.94
N ASP A 164 -6.33 6.79 2.98
CA ASP A 164 -6.36 7.19 1.59
C ASP A 164 -7.37 8.35 1.50
N HIS A 165 -6.92 9.51 1.02
CA HIS A 165 -7.83 10.58 0.63
C HIS A 165 -8.42 10.24 -0.73
N ALA A 166 -9.63 9.68 -0.78
CA ALA A 166 -10.28 9.30 -2.04
C ALA A 166 -10.21 10.44 -3.08
N TYR A 167 -9.83 10.09 -4.31
CA TYR A 167 -9.58 10.97 -5.47
C TYR A 167 -8.34 11.89 -5.41
N ASP A 168 -7.72 12.06 -4.24
CA ASP A 168 -6.40 12.70 -4.08
C ASP A 168 -5.25 11.67 -3.99
N ALA A 169 -5.55 10.53 -3.37
CA ALA A 169 -4.71 9.35 -3.36
C ALA A 169 -4.67 8.78 -4.77
N TYR A 170 -3.56 8.13 -5.10
CA TYR A 170 -3.37 7.70 -6.47
C TYR A 170 -4.29 6.54 -6.88
N LEU A 171 -4.63 5.69 -5.92
CA LEU A 171 -5.72 4.72 -6.03
C LEU A 171 -6.23 4.36 -4.64
N THR A 172 -7.50 4.65 -4.40
CA THR A 172 -8.23 4.14 -3.22
C THR A 172 -9.02 2.91 -3.63
N ILE A 173 -8.85 1.81 -2.90
CA ILE A 173 -9.60 0.57 -3.09
C ILE A 173 -10.46 0.38 -1.85
N PHE A 174 -11.77 0.34 -2.05
CA PHE A 174 -12.72 0.15 -0.96
C PHE A 174 -13.00 -1.35 -0.70
N ALA A 175 -13.57 -1.65 0.47
CA ALA A 175 -13.85 -3.01 0.92
C ALA A 175 -14.83 -3.76 0.02
N ASP A 176 -15.72 -3.05 -0.67
CA ASP A 176 -16.65 -3.59 -1.68
C ASP A 176 -15.98 -3.82 -3.06
N GLY A 177 -14.70 -3.48 -3.20
CA GLY A 177 -13.92 -3.62 -4.43
C GLY A 177 -14.04 -2.45 -5.42
N THR A 178 -14.93 -1.48 -5.15
CA THR A 178 -15.00 -0.22 -5.90
C THR A 178 -13.74 0.61 -5.69
N VAL A 179 -13.49 1.56 -6.59
CA VAL A 179 -12.28 2.39 -6.55
C VAL A 179 -12.61 3.86 -6.68
N ALA A 180 -11.80 4.68 -6.01
CA ALA A 180 -11.63 6.09 -6.36
C ALA A 180 -10.27 6.24 -7.05
N ASP A 181 -10.32 6.55 -8.34
CA ASP A 181 -9.19 6.94 -9.18
C ASP A 181 -8.73 8.37 -8.87
N TYR A 182 -7.51 8.71 -9.25
CA TYR A 182 -6.93 10.02 -9.00
C TYR A 182 -7.54 11.11 -9.90
N ARG A 183 -8.06 12.20 -9.32
CA ARG A 183 -8.70 13.32 -10.04
C ARG A 183 -8.25 14.71 -9.59
N SER A 184 -7.54 14.82 -8.47
CA SER A 184 -7.24 16.10 -7.81
C SER A 184 -6.48 17.13 -8.66
N SER A 185 -5.57 16.67 -9.52
CA SER A 185 -4.85 17.52 -10.48
C SER A 185 -5.31 17.33 -11.93
N ASP A 186 -6.38 16.59 -12.16
CA ASP A 186 -6.96 16.48 -13.49
C ASP A 186 -7.82 17.72 -13.74
N THR A 187 -7.34 18.60 -14.62
CA THR A 187 -8.03 19.85 -14.98
C THR A 187 -9.18 19.63 -15.95
N GLU A 188 -9.32 18.45 -16.56
CA GLU A 188 -10.40 18.16 -17.51
C GLU A 188 -11.72 17.75 -16.83
N ASN A 189 -11.68 17.42 -15.54
CA ASN A 189 -12.84 16.98 -14.74
C ASN A 189 -13.25 18.00 -13.65
N ARG A 190 -12.91 19.29 -13.79
CA ARG A 190 -13.36 20.37 -12.90
C ARG A 190 -14.43 21.25 -13.53
#